data_AF-A0A241W2W6-F1
#
_entry.id   AF-A0A241W2W6-F1
#
_cell.length_a   1.000
_cell.length_b   1.000
_cell.length_c   1.000
_cell.angle_alpha   90.00
_cell.angle_beta   90.00
_cell.angle_gamma   90.00
#
_symmetry.space_group_name_H-M   'P 1'
#
loop_
_entity.id
_entity.type
_entity.pdbx_description
1 polymer ?
#
loop_
_entity_poly.entity_id
_entity_poly.type
_entity_poly.pdbx_seq_one_letter_code
_entity_poly.pdbx_strand_id
1 'polypeptide(L)'
;MSTLSSMAKLMIQIHGAKPMSMLLKQKPNEARYIAVSKDKLASIFYKNIRGVFYMDSLRGHGWELSRQKSEKQLIKELRNISMLFTDLASLEEALSKEAFEDLDDATPMSLLKNRVDSQISRVALRRDHDSEKNGYWQGQYEAYETVQHMIRECAC
;
A
#
# COMPACT_ATOMS: atom_id res chain seq x y z
N MET A 1 -4.00 -24.99 3.04
CA MET A 1 -4.08 -23.54 3.29
C MET A 1 -3.79 -22.82 1.98
N SER A 2 -4.67 -21.95 1.51
CA SER A 2 -4.45 -21.21 0.25
C SER A 2 -3.27 -20.25 0.43
N THR A 3 -2.41 -20.13 -0.58
CA THR A 3 -1.27 -19.20 -0.58
C THR A 3 -1.68 -17.74 -0.36
N LEU A 4 -2.92 -17.39 -0.70
CA LEU A 4 -3.48 -16.05 -0.50
C LEU A 4 -3.81 -15.79 0.97
N SER A 5 -4.42 -16.74 1.68
CA SER A 5 -4.70 -16.62 3.13
C SER A 5 -3.43 -16.44 3.96
N SER A 6 -2.35 -17.16 3.61
CA SER A 6 -1.04 -16.95 4.24
C SER A 6 -0.46 -15.55 3.95
N MET A 7 -0.75 -14.99 2.77
CA MET A 7 -0.28 -13.67 2.37
C MET A 7 -1.05 -12.54 3.08
N ALA A 8 -2.35 -12.74 3.35
CA ALA A 8 -3.14 -11.82 4.14
C ALA A 8 -2.60 -11.66 5.57
N LYS A 9 -2.27 -12.79 6.22
CA LYS A 9 -1.61 -12.79 7.54
C LYS A 9 -0.26 -12.09 7.51
N LEU A 10 0.54 -12.36 6.48
CA LEU A 10 1.84 -11.69 6.30
C LEU A 10 1.69 -10.17 6.12
N MET A 11 0.69 -9.71 5.36
CA MET A 11 0.41 -8.28 5.21
C MET A 11 0.09 -7.63 6.56
N ILE A 12 -0.76 -8.27 7.38
CA ILE A 12 -1.10 -7.77 8.72
C ILE A 12 0.12 -7.78 9.64
N GLN A 13 0.95 -8.82 9.59
CA GLN A 13 2.17 -8.91 10.39
C GLN A 13 3.18 -7.79 10.05
N ILE A 14 3.31 -7.44 8.77
CA ILE A 14 4.25 -6.41 8.31
C ILE A 14 3.73 -4.99 8.62
N HIS A 15 2.46 -4.72 8.33
CA HIS A 15 1.90 -3.37 8.35
C HIS A 15 1.07 -3.05 9.59
N GLY A 16 0.72 -4.06 10.39
CA GLY A 16 -0.21 -3.97 11.51
C GLY A 16 -1.68 -4.00 11.08
N ALA A 17 -2.55 -4.43 12.00
CA ALA A 17 -3.99 -4.51 11.77
C ALA A 17 -4.64 -3.14 11.53
N LYS A 18 -4.32 -2.12 12.34
CA LYS A 18 -4.95 -0.78 12.28
C LYS A 18 -4.72 -0.08 10.92
N PRO A 19 -3.50 0.02 10.38
CA PRO A 19 -3.28 0.60 9.05
C PRO A 19 -3.99 -0.19 7.94
N MET A 20 -4.02 -1.51 8.03
CA MET A 20 -4.73 -2.36 7.07
C MET A 20 -6.25 -2.18 7.12
N SER A 21 -6.83 -2.05 8.31
CA SER A 21 -8.26 -1.72 8.47
C SER A 21 -8.60 -0.33 7.91
N MET A 22 -7.73 0.67 8.11
CA MET A 22 -7.92 2.00 7.52
C MET A 22 -7.83 1.96 5.99
N LEU A 23 -6.91 1.16 5.43
CA LEU A 23 -6.77 0.96 4.00
C LEU A 23 -8.03 0.32 3.40
N LEU A 24 -8.62 -0.67 4.07
CA LEU A 24 -9.87 -1.30 3.62
C LEU A 24 -11.07 -0.36 3.64
N LYS A 25 -11.09 0.68 4.48
CA LYS A 25 -12.12 1.72 4.42
C LYS A 25 -12.08 2.55 3.12
N GLN A 26 -10.94 2.58 2.43
CA GLN A 26 -10.75 3.28 1.16
C GLN A 26 -11.00 2.37 -0.07
N LYS A 27 -11.41 1.12 0.17
CA LYS A 27 -11.63 0.11 -0.88
C LYS A 27 -12.68 0.59 -1.89
N PRO A 28 -12.37 0.63 -3.20
CA PRO A 28 -13.36 0.94 -4.22
C PRO A 28 -14.45 -0.14 -4.29
N ASN A 29 -15.66 0.27 -4.65
CA ASN A 29 -16.75 -0.66 -4.92
C ASN A 29 -16.33 -1.66 -6.02
N GLU A 30 -16.70 -2.93 -5.86
CA GLU A 30 -16.37 -4.06 -6.75
C GLU A 30 -14.93 -4.61 -6.66
N ALA A 31 -14.06 -4.03 -5.83
CA ALA A 31 -12.73 -4.60 -5.61
C ALA A 31 -12.81 -6.02 -5.03
N ARG A 32 -12.02 -6.94 -5.60
CA ARG A 32 -11.93 -8.35 -5.18
C ARG A 32 -10.56 -8.74 -4.62
N TYR A 33 -9.51 -8.11 -5.12
CA TYR A 33 -8.14 -8.37 -4.69
C TYR A 33 -7.44 -7.08 -4.31
N ILE A 34 -6.38 -7.21 -3.52
CA ILE A 34 -5.50 -6.11 -3.15
C ILE A 34 -4.04 -6.57 -3.27
N ALA A 35 -3.22 -5.69 -3.83
CA ALA A 35 -1.78 -5.76 -3.73
C ALA A 35 -1.29 -4.67 -2.79
N VAL A 36 -0.41 -5.01 -1.85
CA VAL A 36 0.20 -4.06 -0.91
C VAL A 36 1.71 -4.24 -0.97
N SER A 37 2.46 -3.14 -1.06
CA SER A 37 3.92 -3.19 -1.02
C SER A 37 4.41 -3.80 0.31
N LYS A 38 5.50 -4.59 0.26
CA LYS A 38 6.13 -5.12 1.48
C LYS A 38 6.72 -4.02 2.34
N ASP A 39 7.28 -3.00 1.71
CA ASP A 39 8.06 -1.97 2.39
C ASP A 39 7.21 -0.75 2.77
N LYS A 40 5.99 -0.63 2.22
CA LYS A 40 5.13 0.57 2.35
C LYS A 40 3.66 0.18 2.32
N LEU A 41 2.80 1.04 2.87
CA LEU A 41 1.34 0.89 2.77
C LEU A 41 0.77 1.27 1.39
N ALA A 42 1.59 1.27 0.33
CA ALA A 42 1.14 1.55 -1.03
C ALA A 42 0.32 0.36 -1.55
N SER A 43 -0.91 0.63 -2.00
CA SER A 43 -1.86 -0.41 -2.40
C SER A 43 -2.41 -0.23 -3.81
N ILE A 44 -2.75 -1.34 -4.44
CA ILE A 44 -3.50 -1.38 -5.70
C ILE A 44 -4.66 -2.36 -5.51
N PHE A 45 -5.87 -1.90 -5.78
CA PHE A 45 -7.06 -2.74 -5.77
C PHE A 45 -7.28 -3.32 -7.15
N TYR A 46 -7.77 -4.55 -7.22
CA TYR A 46 -8.09 -5.20 -8.48
C TYR A 46 -9.51 -5.75 -8.48
N LYS A 47 -10.14 -5.72 -9.64
CA LYS A 47 -11.35 -6.51 -9.94
C LYS A 47 -11.14 -7.33 -11.20
N ASN A 48 -11.86 -8.44 -11.29
CA ASN A 48 -11.88 -9.28 -12.49
C ASN A 48 -13.32 -9.34 -13.01
N ILE A 49 -13.53 -8.89 -14.24
CA ILE A 49 -14.81 -8.94 -14.93
C ILE A 49 -14.62 -9.75 -16.21
N ARG A 50 -15.26 -10.93 -16.27
CA ARG A 50 -15.23 -11.82 -17.46
C ARG A 50 -13.81 -12.15 -17.95
N GLY A 51 -12.85 -12.31 -17.03
CA GLY A 51 -11.46 -12.64 -17.36
C GLY A 51 -10.57 -11.43 -17.63
N VAL A 52 -11.11 -10.21 -17.60
CA VAL A 52 -10.35 -8.96 -17.74
C VAL A 52 -10.07 -8.37 -16.36
N PHE A 53 -8.80 -8.08 -16.08
CA PHE A 53 -8.39 -7.42 -14.85
C PHE A 53 -8.46 -5.90 -15.01
N TYR A 54 -8.99 -5.25 -13.98
CA TYR A 54 -8.93 -3.81 -13.81
C TYR A 54 -8.20 -3.52 -12.50
N MET A 55 -7.52 -2.39 -12.45
CA MET A 55 -6.79 -1.93 -11.28
C MET A 55 -7.20 -0.51 -10.90
N ASP A 56 -7.21 -0.22 -9.61
CA ASP A 56 -7.40 1.13 -9.07
C ASP A 56 -6.29 1.39 -8.04
N SER A 57 -5.52 2.46 -8.26
CA SER A 57 -4.40 2.86 -7.41
C SER A 57 -4.77 3.90 -6.34
N LEU A 58 -6.07 4.20 -6.16
CA LEU A 58 -6.61 5.23 -5.26
C LEU A 58 -6.08 6.65 -5.55
N ARG A 59 -5.60 6.90 -6.76
CA ARG A 59 -5.08 8.22 -7.18
C ARG A 59 -6.13 9.14 -7.80
N GLY A 60 -7.41 8.75 -7.73
CA GLY A 60 -8.53 9.52 -8.29
C GLY A 60 -8.81 9.26 -9.78
N HIS A 61 -8.12 8.30 -10.41
CA HIS A 61 -8.35 7.91 -11.80
C HIS A 61 -9.38 6.78 -11.96
N GLY A 62 -9.76 6.11 -10.86
CA GLY A 62 -10.73 5.01 -10.86
C GLY A 62 -10.18 3.72 -11.45
N TRP A 63 -11.07 2.92 -12.03
CA TRP A 63 -10.74 1.61 -12.60
C TRP A 63 -10.07 1.73 -13.97
N GLU A 64 -8.82 1.31 -14.06
CA GLU A 64 -8.04 1.23 -15.29
C GLU A 64 -7.87 -0.21 -15.74
N LEU A 65 -7.82 -0.45 -17.05
CA LEU A 65 -7.53 -1.78 -17.58
C LEU A 65 -6.10 -2.19 -17.18
N SER A 66 -5.98 -3.33 -16.51
CA SER A 66 -4.68 -3.89 -16.17
C SER A 66 -4.06 -4.54 -17.41
N ARG A 67 -2.72 -4.47 -17.51
CA ARG A 67 -1.96 -5.09 -18.61
C ARG A 67 -1.91 -6.62 -18.49
N GLN A 68 -2.22 -7.17 -17.32
CA GLN A 68 -2.05 -8.58 -17.00
C GLN A 68 -3.27 -9.39 -17.47
N LYS A 69 -3.01 -10.49 -18.19
CA LYS A 69 -4.06 -11.32 -18.79
C LYS A 69 -4.52 -12.47 -17.88
N SER A 70 -3.80 -12.72 -16.78
CA SER A 70 -4.11 -13.78 -15.83
C SER A 70 -3.63 -13.43 -14.42
N GLU A 71 -4.24 -14.04 -13.41
CA GLU A 71 -3.83 -13.90 -12.01
C GLU A 71 -2.39 -14.39 -11.79
N LYS A 72 -1.97 -15.48 -12.45
CA LYS A 72 -0.59 -15.99 -12.36
C LYS A 72 0.43 -14.98 -12.87
N GLN A 73 0.11 -14.30 -13.98
CA GLN A 73 0.96 -13.23 -14.52
C GLN A 73 1.01 -12.04 -13.56
N LEU A 74 -0.15 -11.64 -13.02
CA LEU A 74 -0.25 -10.56 -12.04
C LEU A 74 0.61 -10.85 -10.80
N ILE A 75 0.47 -12.02 -10.19
CA ILE A 75 1.26 -12.41 -9.01
C ILE A 75 2.77 -12.40 -9.32
N LYS A 76 3.19 -12.90 -10.49
CA LYS A 76 4.60 -12.91 -10.88
C LYS A 76 5.16 -11.49 -11.00
N GLU A 77 4.43 -10.60 -11.66
CA GLU A 77 4.85 -9.20 -11.83
C GLU A 77 4.86 -8.45 -10.49
N LEU A 78 3.84 -8.63 -9.65
CA LEU A 78 3.77 -8.03 -8.32
C LEU A 78 4.92 -8.49 -7.41
N ARG A 79 5.31 -9.76 -7.49
CA ARG A 79 6.48 -10.28 -6.74
C ARG A 79 7.78 -9.59 -7.16
N ASN A 80 7.96 -9.29 -8.44
CA ASN A 80 9.16 -8.61 -8.94
C ASN A 80 9.28 -7.16 -8.42
N ILE A 81 8.16 -6.54 -8.03
CA ILE A 81 8.13 -5.18 -7.48
C ILE A 81 7.82 -5.16 -5.96
N SER A 82 8.12 -6.27 -5.27
CA SER A 82 7.95 -6.41 -3.82
C SER A 82 6.53 -6.09 -3.32
N MET A 83 5.50 -6.47 -4.08
CA MET A 83 4.11 -6.41 -3.63
C MET A 83 3.60 -7.78 -3.18
N LEU A 84 2.96 -7.79 -2.03
CA LEU A 84 2.14 -8.89 -1.54
C LEU A 84 0.78 -8.82 -2.22
N PHE A 85 0.19 -9.96 -2.57
CA PHE A 85 -1.11 -10.03 -3.24
C PHE A 85 -2.01 -11.00 -2.47
N THR A 86 -3.25 -10.59 -2.21
CA THR A 86 -4.28 -11.42 -1.58
C THR A 86 -5.66 -11.07 -2.10
N ASP A 87 -6.61 -12.01 -1.98
CA ASP A 87 -8.02 -11.68 -2.06
C ASP A 87 -8.47 -10.90 -0.82
N LEU A 88 -9.41 -9.98 -1.05
CA LEU A 88 -9.91 -9.09 0.00
C LEU A 88 -10.69 -9.83 1.08
N ALA A 89 -11.42 -10.90 0.71
CA ALA A 89 -12.17 -11.71 1.67
C ALA A 89 -11.26 -12.37 2.70
N SER A 90 -10.13 -12.97 2.26
CA SER A 90 -9.14 -13.55 3.16
C SER A 90 -8.47 -12.52 4.07
N LEU A 91 -8.29 -11.28 3.59
CA LEU A 91 -7.74 -10.19 4.38
C LEU A 91 -8.73 -9.68 5.42
N GLU A 92 -10.00 -9.49 5.05
CA GLU A 92 -11.09 -9.13 5.95
C GLU A 92 -11.28 -10.22 7.04
N GLU A 93 -11.23 -11.49 6.66
CA GLU A 93 -11.30 -12.63 7.59
C GLU A 93 -10.08 -12.71 8.51
N ALA A 94 -8.88 -12.41 8.00
CA ALA A 94 -7.68 -12.40 8.83
C ALA A 94 -7.72 -11.24 9.84
N LEU A 95 -8.19 -10.06 9.42
CA LEU A 95 -8.34 -8.90 10.30
C LEU A 95 -9.42 -9.08 11.36
N SER A 96 -10.50 -9.81 11.06
CA SER A 96 -11.57 -10.04 12.05
C SER A 96 -11.17 -11.02 13.16
N LYS A 97 -10.11 -11.82 12.94
CA LYS A 97 -9.57 -12.78 13.91
C LYS A 97 -8.48 -12.18 14.80
N GLU A 98 -7.88 -11.07 14.40
CA GLU A 98 -6.97 -10.30 15.24
C GLU A 98 -7.81 -9.52 16.24
N ALA A 99 -7.72 -9.86 17.53
CA ALA A 99 -8.38 -9.09 18.57
C ALA A 99 -7.80 -7.67 18.55
N PHE A 100 -8.65 -6.68 18.28
CA PHE A 100 -8.29 -5.28 18.45
C PHE A 100 -8.16 -5.02 19.96
N GLU A 101 -6.99 -5.31 20.53
CA GLU A 101 -6.62 -4.67 21.79
C GLU A 101 -6.65 -3.16 21.55
N ASP A 102 -7.29 -2.43 22.46
CA ASP A 102 -7.59 -1.01 22.38
C ASP A 102 -6.45 -0.19 21.76
N LEU A 103 -6.68 0.35 20.56
CA LEU A 103 -5.70 1.19 19.88
C LEU A 103 -6.23 2.61 19.79
N ASP A 104 -6.03 3.32 20.90
CA ASP A 104 -6.20 4.76 21.10
C ASP A 104 -5.92 5.61 19.85
N ASP A 105 -6.68 6.70 19.77
CA ASP A 105 -6.75 7.71 18.73
C ASP A 105 -5.49 7.84 17.86
N ALA A 106 -5.60 7.41 16.59
CA ALA A 106 -4.64 7.86 15.59
C ALA A 106 -4.85 9.36 15.41
N THR A 107 -4.03 10.16 16.10
CA THR A 107 -4.08 11.60 15.97
C THR A 107 -3.83 11.98 14.50
N PRO A 108 -4.42 13.07 13.99
CA PRO A 108 -4.14 13.58 12.66
C PRO A 108 -2.63 13.71 12.37
N MET A 109 -1.83 13.98 13.40
CA MET A 109 -0.37 14.05 13.32
C MET A 109 0.28 12.69 13.05
N SER A 110 -0.16 11.61 13.70
CA SER A 110 0.33 10.25 13.42
C SER A 110 0.01 9.79 11.99
N LEU A 111 -1.15 10.17 11.47
CA LEU A 111 -1.56 9.87 10.09
C LEU A 111 -0.75 10.68 9.08
N LEU A 112 -0.49 11.96 9.37
CA LEU A 112 0.36 12.82 8.56
C LEU A 112 1.80 12.28 8.51
N LYS A 113 2.36 11.89 9.66
CA LYS A 113 3.69 11.27 9.76
C LYS A 113 3.81 10.04 8.87
N ASN A 114 2.86 9.09 9.00
CA ASN A 114 2.85 7.88 8.18
C ASN A 114 2.75 8.18 6.67
N ARG A 115 2.00 9.23 6.29
CA ARG A 115 1.86 9.64 4.90
C ARG A 115 3.16 10.24 4.35
N VAL A 116 3.86 11.06 5.15
CA VAL A 116 5.13 11.67 4.77
C VAL A 116 6.23 10.60 4.67
N ASP A 117 6.32 9.69 5.63
CA ASP A 117 7.28 8.57 5.61
C ASP A 117 7.12 7.69 4.36
N SER A 118 5.87 7.46 3.93
CA SER A 118 5.56 6.75 2.68
C SER A 118 6.03 7.50 1.43
N GLN A 119 5.87 8.84 1.39
CA GLN A 119 6.35 9.65 0.26
C GLN A 119 7.88 9.73 0.22
N ILE A 120 8.55 9.92 1.35
CA ILE A 120 10.03 9.89 1.45
C ILE A 120 10.55 8.59 0.84
N SER A 121 10.00 7.48 1.30
CA SER A 121 10.42 6.17 0.83
C SER A 121 10.14 5.99 -0.66
N ARG A 122 9.02 6.51 -1.19
CA ARG A 122 8.67 6.47 -2.62
C ARG A 122 9.63 7.27 -3.48
N VAL A 123 10.04 8.43 -3.01
CA VAL A 123 10.97 9.31 -3.70
C VAL A 123 12.39 8.74 -3.66
N ALA A 124 12.81 8.16 -2.53
CA ALA A 124 14.10 7.48 -2.40
C ALA A 124 14.29 6.38 -3.45
N LEU A 125 13.29 5.49 -3.61
CA LEU A 125 13.35 4.44 -4.63
C LEU A 125 13.47 4.98 -6.07
N ARG A 126 12.84 6.13 -6.34
CA ARG A 126 12.91 6.75 -7.67
C ARG A 126 14.25 7.44 -7.89
N ARG A 127 14.80 8.09 -6.87
CA ARG A 127 16.15 8.65 -6.89
C ARG A 127 17.18 7.56 -7.17
N ASP A 128 17.09 6.44 -6.45
CA ASP A 128 18.08 5.37 -6.56
C ASP A 128 17.96 4.61 -7.90
N HIS A 129 16.78 4.64 -8.55
CA HIS A 129 16.53 4.02 -9.85
C HIS A 129 16.85 4.94 -11.05
N ASP A 130 16.44 6.20 -11.00
CA ASP A 130 16.76 7.21 -12.01
C ASP A 130 18.13 7.80 -11.66
N SER A 131 19.20 7.11 -12.07
CA SER A 131 20.59 7.55 -11.90
C SER A 131 20.78 9.03 -12.30
N GLU A 132 20.80 9.90 -11.29
CA GLU A 132 21.29 11.28 -11.15
C GLU A 132 21.11 12.32 -12.28
N LYS A 133 20.41 12.05 -13.37
CA LYS A 133 20.49 12.94 -14.54
C LYS A 133 19.98 14.38 -14.34
N ASN A 134 19.15 14.68 -13.34
CA ASN A 134 18.55 16.01 -13.17
C ASN A 134 18.34 16.49 -11.72
N GLY A 135 18.80 15.76 -10.69
CA GLY A 135 18.66 16.16 -9.27
C GLY A 135 17.21 16.29 -8.74
N TYR A 136 16.19 16.18 -9.59
CA TYR A 136 14.78 16.37 -9.25
C TYR A 136 14.31 15.46 -8.10
N TRP A 137 14.65 14.17 -8.16
CA TRP A 137 14.26 13.21 -7.11
C TRP A 137 15.00 13.45 -5.80
N GLN A 138 16.23 13.99 -5.86
CA GLN A 138 16.96 14.39 -4.66
C GLN A 138 16.30 15.63 -4.01
N GLY A 139 15.93 16.65 -4.79
CA GLY A 139 15.21 17.81 -4.25
C GLY A 139 13.82 17.48 -3.70
N GLN A 140 13.11 16.52 -4.31
CA GLN A 140 11.85 16.01 -3.76
C GLN A 140 12.07 15.25 -2.44
N TYR A 141 13.17 14.49 -2.33
CA TYR A 141 13.50 13.74 -1.12
C TYR A 141 13.75 14.69 0.05
N GLU A 142 14.61 15.69 -0.16
CA GLU A 142 14.95 16.73 0.81
C GLU A 142 13.72 17.54 1.27
N ALA A 143 12.79 17.82 0.35
CA ALA A 143 11.53 18.50 0.69
C ALA A 143 10.67 17.67 1.65
N TYR A 144 10.56 16.35 1.44
CA TYR A 144 9.81 15.50 2.36
C TYR A 144 10.54 15.25 3.69
N GLU A 145 11.88 15.18 3.71
CA GLU A 145 12.66 15.14 4.95
C GLU A 145 12.46 16.41 5.78
N THR A 146 12.37 17.58 5.13
CA THR A 146 12.05 18.84 5.80
C THR A 146 10.68 18.80 6.46
N VAL A 147 9.66 18.28 5.76
CA VAL A 147 8.32 18.09 6.35
C VAL A 147 8.35 17.07 7.50
N GLN A 148 9.15 16.02 7.39
CA GLN A 148 9.31 15.04 8.47
C GLN A 148 9.96 15.68 9.71
N HIS A 149 10.93 16.57 9.52
CA HIS A 149 11.52 17.37 10.59
C HIS A 149 10.48 18.27 11.26
N MET A 150 9.67 18.99 10.49
CA MET A 150 8.59 19.82 11.02
C MET A 150 7.57 19.00 11.83
N ILE A 151 7.24 17.79 11.38
CA ILE A 151 6.35 16.87 12.12
C ILE A 151 6.98 16.42 13.44
N ARG A 152 8.30 16.16 13.46
CA ARG A 152 9.02 15.80 14.70
C ARG A 152 9.04 16.96 15.69
N GLU A 153 9.23 18.19 15.21
CA GLU A 153 9.24 19.39 16.06
C GLU A 153 7.85 19.73 16.61
N CYS A 154 6.77 19.52 15.84
CA CYS A 154 5.39 19.76 16.27
C CYS A 154 4.77 18.65 17.14
N ALA A 155 5.46 17.51 17.31
CA ALA A 155 4.98 16.37 18.11
C ALA A 155 5.58 16.33 19.54
N CYS A 156 6.43 17.30 19.88
CA CYS A 156 6.90 17.60 21.23
C CYS A 156 5.97 18.63 21.90
#